data_AF-A0A0S6XL58-F1
#
_entry.id   AF-A0A0S6XL58-F1
#
_cell.length_a   1.000
_cell.length_b   1.000
_cell.length_c   1.000
_cell.angle_alpha   90.00
_cell.angle_beta   90.00
_cell.angle_gamma   90.00
#
_symmetry.space_group_name_H-M   'P 1'
#
loop_
_entity.id
_entity.type
_entity.pdbx_description
1 polymer ?
#
loop_
_entity_poly.entity_id
_entity_poly.type
_entity_poly.pdbx_seq_one_letter_code
_entity_poly.pdbx_strand_id
1 'polypeptide(L)'
;MGTETRMNDVLSQVSTTDDELNAFFANTSTTQQACDARAKELTGTEVKPVEIQGISSYSVYAGQDLVIQFRLKAVELKPSMTALAKKIYGGLAPTTTFQGLLGVEIAGIPPNEDEQPPLAVYSMDRIHGVGCALFFAASPYPPNELRRHEFRETLIRDLAR
;
A
#
# COMPACT_ATOMS: atom_id res chain seq x y z
N MET A 1 21.64 16.93 7.00
CA MET A 1 21.84 16.00 8.13
C MET A 1 20.66 15.91 9.09
N GLY A 2 19.97 17.01 9.48
CA GLY A 2 18.90 16.93 10.49
C GLY A 2 17.50 16.47 10.05
N THR A 3 17.17 16.50 8.75
CA THR A 3 15.84 16.13 8.24
C THR A 3 15.67 14.63 7.99
N GLU A 4 16.75 13.96 7.56
CA GLU A 4 16.76 12.53 7.24
C GLU A 4 16.68 11.66 8.50
N THR A 5 17.45 12.00 9.55
CA THR A 5 17.37 11.35 10.87
C THR A 5 15.96 11.47 11.46
N ARG A 6 15.37 12.67 11.38
CA ARG A 6 14.01 12.92 11.89
C ARG A 6 12.94 12.11 11.13
N MET A 7 13.09 11.94 9.82
CA MET A 7 12.14 11.14 9.04
C MET A 7 12.26 9.65 9.35
N ASN A 8 13.46 9.14 9.60
CA ASN A 8 13.69 7.76 10.03
C ASN A 8 13.10 7.49 11.42
N ASP A 9 13.22 8.45 12.35
CA ASP A 9 12.60 8.36 13.69
C ASP A 9 11.07 8.37 13.65
N VAL A 10 10.49 9.03 12.66
CA VAL A 10 9.04 9.03 12.45
C VAL A 10 8.60 7.73 11.79
N LEU A 11 9.33 7.27 10.77
CA LEU A 11 9.06 6.01 10.08
C LEU A 11 9.06 4.83 11.04
N SER A 12 9.99 4.76 11.99
CA SER A 12 10.01 3.69 13.01
C SER A 12 8.79 3.69 13.94
N GLN A 13 8.10 4.83 14.08
CA GLN A 13 6.89 4.94 14.90
C GLN A 13 5.61 4.61 14.13
N VAL A 14 5.61 4.71 12.81
CA VAL A 14 4.42 4.54 11.96
C VAL A 14 4.51 3.37 10.99
N SER A 15 5.67 2.70 10.92
CA SER A 15 5.86 1.51 10.10
C SER A 15 5.02 0.35 10.62
N THR A 16 4.55 -0.48 9.70
CA THR A 16 3.86 -1.72 10.04
C THR A 16 4.78 -2.65 10.82
N THR A 17 4.24 -3.19 11.90
CA THR A 17 4.90 -4.17 12.76
C THR A 17 4.80 -5.58 12.18
N ASP A 18 5.69 -6.47 12.62
CA ASP A 18 5.64 -7.89 12.22
C ASP A 18 4.32 -8.55 12.64
N ASP A 19 3.75 -8.18 13.79
CA ASP A 19 2.46 -8.72 14.26
C ASP A 19 1.29 -8.33 13.34
N GLU A 20 1.25 -7.08 12.88
CA GLU A 20 0.24 -6.63 11.92
C GLU A 20 0.39 -7.33 10.56
N LEU A 21 1.64 -7.56 10.12
CA LEU A 21 1.92 -8.27 8.89
C LEU A 21 1.55 -9.75 8.99
N ASN A 22 1.87 -10.39 10.11
CA ASN A 22 1.47 -11.76 10.42
C ASN A 22 -0.05 -11.90 10.48
N ALA A 23 -0.75 -10.92 11.06
CA ALA A 23 -2.21 -10.90 11.08
C ALA A 23 -2.82 -10.82 9.68
N PHE A 24 -2.22 -10.05 8.76
CA PHE A 24 -2.63 -10.06 7.36
C PHE A 24 -2.45 -11.45 6.72
N PHE A 25 -1.26 -12.06 6.86
CA PHE A 25 -0.97 -13.35 6.24
C PHE A 25 -1.72 -14.53 6.87
N ALA A 26 -2.19 -14.40 8.12
CA ALA A 26 -3.10 -15.37 8.72
C ALA A 26 -4.45 -15.48 8.01
N ASN A 27 -4.84 -14.47 7.22
CA ASN A 27 -6.11 -14.41 6.49
C ASN A 27 -6.00 -14.82 5.00
N THR A 28 -4.90 -15.47 4.60
CA THR A 28 -4.68 -15.88 3.21
C THR A 28 -3.86 -17.16 3.09
N SER A 29 -4.00 -17.89 1.99
CA SER A 29 -3.23 -19.11 1.70
C SER A 29 -1.81 -18.85 1.19
N THR A 30 -1.37 -17.60 1.16
CA THR A 30 -0.02 -17.22 0.69
C THR A 30 0.84 -16.67 1.81
N THR A 31 2.14 -16.56 1.54
CA THR A 31 3.12 -16.00 2.47
C THR A 31 3.73 -14.72 1.91
N GLN A 32 4.38 -13.94 2.77
CA GLN A 32 5.14 -12.77 2.35
C GLN A 32 6.20 -13.14 1.30
N GLN A 33 6.93 -14.22 1.53
CA GLN A 33 7.97 -14.70 0.62
C GLN A 33 7.40 -15.04 -0.77
N ALA A 34 6.23 -15.67 -0.84
CA ALA A 34 5.56 -15.97 -2.09
C ALA A 34 5.10 -14.70 -2.81
N CYS A 35 4.60 -13.71 -2.07
CA CYS A 35 4.25 -12.40 -2.62
C CYS A 35 5.48 -11.69 -3.19
N ASP A 36 6.58 -11.63 -2.44
CA ASP A 36 7.81 -10.97 -2.89
C ASP A 36 8.39 -11.67 -4.13
N ALA A 37 8.39 -13.01 -4.15
CA ALA A 37 8.83 -13.78 -5.32
C ALA A 37 7.95 -13.48 -6.54
N ARG A 38 6.62 -13.45 -6.37
CA ARG A 38 5.70 -13.13 -7.46
C ARG A 38 5.88 -11.69 -7.96
N ALA A 39 6.11 -10.73 -7.07
CA ALA A 39 6.38 -9.34 -7.46
C ALA A 39 7.71 -9.20 -8.23
N LYS A 40 8.75 -9.93 -7.82
CA LYS A 40 10.02 -10.02 -8.56
C LYS A 40 9.83 -10.64 -9.95
N GLU A 41 9.06 -11.72 -10.05
CA GLU A 41 8.74 -12.37 -11.34
C GLU A 41 8.00 -11.43 -12.29
N LEU A 42 6.99 -10.71 -11.79
CA LEU A 42 6.18 -9.79 -12.60
C LEU A 42 6.95 -8.59 -13.12
N THR A 43 7.98 -8.14 -12.40
CA THR A 43 8.66 -6.86 -12.68
C THR A 43 10.10 -7.03 -13.17
N GLY A 44 10.72 -8.18 -12.92
CA GLY A 44 12.15 -8.40 -13.17
C GLY A 44 13.07 -7.54 -12.29
N THR A 45 12.53 -6.89 -11.25
CA THR A 45 13.28 -5.98 -10.38
C THR A 45 13.30 -6.48 -8.94
N GLU A 46 14.26 -5.99 -8.16
CA GLU A 46 14.23 -6.20 -6.71
C GLU A 46 13.03 -5.48 -6.10
N VAL A 47 12.40 -6.12 -5.11
CA VAL A 47 11.22 -5.59 -4.44
C VAL A 47 11.52 -5.33 -2.98
N LYS A 48 10.93 -4.26 -2.45
CA LYS A 48 11.02 -3.88 -1.04
C LYS A 48 9.60 -3.68 -0.48
N PRO A 49 9.26 -4.26 0.68
CA PRO A 49 8.01 -3.95 1.36
C PRO A 49 7.85 -2.45 1.57
N VAL A 50 6.64 -1.94 1.32
CA VAL A 50 6.28 -0.57 1.71
C VAL A 50 6.30 -0.47 3.25
N GLU A 51 6.78 0.64 3.79
CA GLU A 51 6.96 0.80 5.24
C GLU A 51 5.62 0.77 6.00
N ILE A 52 4.55 1.25 5.38
CA ILE A 52 3.19 1.26 5.93
C ILE A 52 2.29 0.39 5.05
N GLN A 53 1.79 -0.69 5.62
CA GLN A 53 0.91 -1.67 4.98
C GLN A 53 -0.56 -1.39 5.31
N GLY A 54 -1.45 -1.97 4.51
CA GLY A 54 -2.88 -1.93 4.76
C GLY A 54 -3.35 -3.17 5.50
N ILE A 55 -4.37 -3.04 6.34
CA ILE A 55 -4.99 -4.18 7.07
C ILE A 55 -5.44 -5.30 6.12
N SER A 56 -5.83 -4.95 4.89
CA SER A 56 -6.33 -5.89 3.88
C SER A 56 -5.44 -5.98 2.64
N SER A 57 -4.24 -5.43 2.69
CA SER A 57 -3.33 -5.44 1.55
C SER A 57 -1.86 -5.37 1.95
N TYR A 58 -1.08 -6.26 1.37
CA TYR A 58 0.37 -6.19 1.36
C TYR A 58 0.86 -5.52 0.07
N SER A 59 1.77 -4.56 0.16
CA SER A 59 2.30 -3.79 -0.96
C SER A 59 3.83 -3.76 -0.93
N VAL A 60 4.43 -3.88 -2.10
CA VAL A 60 5.88 -3.78 -2.29
C VAL A 60 6.19 -2.76 -3.39
N TYR A 61 7.27 -2.01 -3.21
CA TYR A 61 7.88 -1.25 -4.28
C TYR A 61 8.67 -2.19 -5.19
N ALA A 62 8.53 -2.00 -6.50
CA ALA A 62 9.33 -2.65 -7.53
C ALA A 62 10.08 -1.57 -8.31
N GLY A 63 11.37 -1.42 -8.02
CA GLY A 63 12.13 -0.25 -8.49
C GLY A 63 11.59 1.08 -7.94
N GLN A 64 11.70 2.16 -8.72
CA GLN A 64 11.30 3.50 -8.30
C GLN A 64 9.84 3.82 -8.64
N ASP A 65 9.32 3.25 -9.73
CA ASP A 65 8.09 3.72 -10.38
C ASP A 65 6.90 2.75 -10.28
N LEU A 66 7.07 1.56 -9.71
CA LEU A 66 6.00 0.55 -9.62
C LEU A 66 5.73 0.13 -8.19
N VAL A 67 4.46 -0.17 -7.93
CA VAL A 67 3.97 -0.81 -6.71
C VAL A 67 3.22 -2.07 -7.11
N ILE A 68 3.57 -3.20 -6.51
CA ILE A 68 2.78 -4.43 -6.59
C ILE A 68 1.99 -4.55 -5.30
N GLN A 69 0.66 -4.63 -5.43
CA GLN A 69 -0.24 -4.76 -4.30
C GLN A 69 -0.98 -6.10 -4.35
N PHE A 70 -0.95 -6.80 -3.23
CA PHE A 70 -1.63 -8.05 -2.96
C PHE A 70 -2.79 -7.76 -2.00
N ARG A 71 -4.02 -8.06 -2.41
CA ARG A 71 -5.23 -7.75 -1.62
C ARG A 71 -6.00 -9.02 -1.31
N LEU A 72 -6.63 -9.07 -0.14
CA LEU A 72 -7.61 -10.12 0.15
C LEU A 72 -8.71 -10.10 -0.91
N LYS A 73 -9.06 -11.28 -1.45
CA LYS A 73 -10.08 -11.42 -2.51
C LYS A 73 -11.43 -10.79 -2.14
N ALA A 74 -11.81 -10.84 -0.86
CA ALA A 74 -13.05 -10.22 -0.35
C ALA A 74 -13.12 -8.69 -0.55
N VAL A 75 -11.98 -8.02 -0.69
CA VAL A 75 -11.87 -6.56 -0.90
C VAL A 75 -11.01 -6.22 -2.12
N GLU A 76 -11.21 -6.99 -3.19
CA GLU A 76 -10.62 -6.73 -4.50
C GLU A 76 -10.97 -5.34 -5.05
N LEU A 77 -10.09 -4.80 -5.90
CA LEU A 77 -10.34 -3.54 -6.57
C LEU A 77 -11.21 -3.79 -7.78
N LYS A 78 -12.31 -3.05 -7.90
CA LYS A 78 -13.15 -3.07 -9.10
C LYS A 78 -12.41 -2.38 -10.24
N PRO A 79 -12.10 -3.06 -11.37
CA PRO A 79 -11.36 -2.45 -12.47
C PRO A 79 -12.05 -1.21 -13.07
N SER A 80 -13.38 -1.19 -13.08
CA SER A 80 -14.17 -0.04 -13.52
C SER A 80 -13.96 1.19 -12.63
N MET A 81 -13.78 1.00 -11.32
CA MET A 81 -13.54 2.09 -10.38
C MET A 81 -12.12 2.63 -10.48
N THR A 82 -11.11 1.77 -10.62
CA THR A 82 -9.71 2.20 -10.76
C THR A 82 -9.51 2.95 -12.08
N ALA A 83 -10.09 2.47 -13.18
CA ALA A 83 -10.07 3.16 -14.47
C ALA A 83 -10.80 4.51 -14.40
N LEU A 84 -11.95 4.58 -13.73
CA LEU A 84 -12.68 5.84 -13.55
C LEU A 84 -11.90 6.84 -12.69
N ALA A 85 -11.28 6.39 -11.60
CA ALA A 85 -10.43 7.23 -10.77
C ALA A 85 -9.25 7.80 -11.58
N LYS A 86 -8.60 6.96 -12.41
CA LYS A 86 -7.54 7.42 -13.32
C LYS A 86 -8.04 8.46 -14.32
N LYS A 87 -9.23 8.26 -14.87
CA LYS A 87 -9.86 9.20 -15.82
C LYS A 87 -10.18 10.55 -15.19
N ILE A 88 -10.66 10.57 -13.95
CA ILE A 88 -11.06 11.80 -13.25
C ILE A 88 -9.85 12.54 -12.69
N TYR A 89 -8.94 11.83 -12.02
CA TYR A 89 -7.85 12.42 -11.24
C TYR A 89 -6.50 12.43 -11.97
N GLY A 90 -6.40 11.83 -13.16
CA GLY A 90 -5.22 11.90 -14.01
C GLY A 90 -3.95 11.42 -13.32
N GLY A 91 -2.98 12.32 -13.13
CA GLY A 91 -1.71 12.01 -12.45
C GLY A 91 -1.83 11.69 -10.95
N LEU A 92 -2.97 12.02 -10.32
CA LEU A 92 -3.20 11.81 -8.89
C LEU A 92 -3.85 10.44 -8.58
N ALA A 93 -4.09 9.62 -9.59
CA ALA A 93 -4.52 8.23 -9.45
C ALA A 93 -3.57 7.30 -10.21
N PRO A 94 -3.25 6.12 -9.66
CA PRO A 94 -2.36 5.20 -10.33
C PRO A 94 -3.05 4.57 -11.54
N THR A 95 -2.29 4.23 -12.57
CA THR A 95 -2.76 3.24 -13.54
C THR A 95 -2.73 1.88 -12.85
N THR A 96 -3.82 1.12 -12.88
CA THR A 96 -3.91 -0.17 -12.18
C THR A 96 -4.19 -1.29 -13.16
N THR A 97 -3.37 -2.34 -13.10
CA THR A 97 -3.51 -3.55 -13.92
C THR A 97 -3.65 -4.77 -13.02
N PHE A 98 -4.67 -5.59 -13.26
CA PHE A 98 -4.85 -6.86 -12.56
C PHE A 98 -3.92 -7.94 -13.13
N GLN A 99 -3.19 -8.63 -12.26
CA GLN A 99 -2.14 -9.59 -12.61
C GLN A 99 -2.52 -11.05 -12.31
N GLY A 100 -3.74 -11.28 -11.82
CA GLY A 100 -4.25 -12.60 -11.46
C GLY A 100 -4.36 -12.81 -9.96
N LEU A 101 -4.56 -14.08 -9.58
CA LEU A 101 -4.65 -14.52 -8.20
C LEU A 101 -3.36 -15.24 -7.78
N LEU A 102 -2.99 -15.10 -6.51
CA LEU A 102 -1.86 -15.80 -5.88
C LEU A 102 -2.35 -16.56 -4.65
N GLY A 103 -2.09 -17.86 -4.62
CA GLY A 103 -2.55 -18.75 -3.56
C GLY A 103 -3.45 -19.86 -4.10
N VAL A 104 -3.98 -20.68 -3.21
CA VAL A 104 -4.83 -21.81 -3.58
C VAL A 104 -6.25 -21.30 -3.81
N GLU A 105 -6.76 -21.50 -5.03
CA GLU A 105 -8.18 -21.36 -5.36
C GLU A 105 -8.73 -22.77 -5.61
N ILE A 106 -9.42 -23.35 -4.63
CA ILE A 106 -10.01 -24.68 -4.81
C ILE A 106 -11.31 -24.53 -5.62
N ALA A 107 -11.21 -24.78 -6.92
CA ALA A 107 -12.37 -24.75 -7.81
C ALA A 107 -13.34 -25.91 -7.49
N GLY A 108 -14.60 -25.57 -7.22
CA GLY A 108 -15.69 -26.55 -7.07
C GLY A 108 -15.94 -27.07 -5.65
N ILE A 109 -15.21 -26.58 -4.65
CA ILE A 109 -15.49 -26.83 -3.23
C ILE A 109 -15.88 -25.49 -2.60
N PRO A 110 -17.06 -25.35 -1.95
CA PRO A 110 -17.36 -24.13 -1.20
C PRO A 110 -16.25 -23.93 -0.17
N PRO A 111 -15.76 -22.69 0.04
CA PRO A 111 -14.73 -22.45 1.04
C PRO A 111 -15.20 -23.00 2.38
N ASN A 112 -14.52 -24.03 2.87
CA ASN A 112 -14.65 -24.40 4.27
C ASN A 112 -14.18 -23.20 5.10
N GLU A 113 -14.70 -23.01 6.31
CA GLU A 113 -14.25 -21.92 7.20
C GLU A 113 -12.74 -21.98 7.49
N ASP A 114 -12.11 -23.13 7.26
CA ASP A 114 -10.68 -23.38 7.47
C ASP A 114 -9.78 -23.11 6.25
N GLU A 115 -10.33 -22.83 5.06
CA GLU A 115 -9.53 -22.59 3.86
C GLU A 115 -9.30 -21.10 3.59
N GLN A 116 -8.04 -20.68 3.76
CA GLN A 116 -7.67 -19.28 3.59
C GLN A 116 -7.69 -18.84 2.12
N PRO A 117 -8.30 -17.69 1.78
CA PRO A 117 -8.50 -17.26 0.39
C PRO A 117 -7.19 -16.84 -0.31
N PRO A 118 -7.15 -16.87 -1.65
CA PRO A 118 -6.02 -16.33 -2.40
C PRO A 118 -6.01 -14.79 -2.37
N LEU A 119 -4.87 -14.20 -2.74
CA LEU A 119 -4.73 -12.75 -2.91
C LEU A 119 -4.93 -12.34 -4.37
N ALA A 120 -5.67 -11.26 -4.58
CA ALA A 120 -5.73 -10.56 -5.86
C ALA A 120 -4.49 -9.67 -6.03
N VAL A 121 -3.78 -9.84 -7.15
CA VAL A 121 -2.51 -9.17 -7.42
C VAL A 121 -2.72 -8.03 -8.42
N TYR A 122 -2.19 -6.87 -8.10
CA TYR A 122 -2.27 -5.67 -8.92
C TYR A 122 -0.89 -5.06 -9.13
N SER A 123 -0.62 -4.61 -10.33
CA SER A 123 0.50 -3.73 -10.65
C SER A 123 -0.01 -2.30 -10.81
N MET A 124 0.69 -1.34 -10.19
CA MET A 124 0.30 0.05 -10.17
C MET A 124 1.49 0.97 -10.39
N ASP A 125 1.27 2.06 -11.14
CA ASP A 125 2.24 3.16 -11.20
C ASP A 125 2.36 3.82 -9.83
N ARG A 126 3.57 4.11 -9.39
CA ARG A 126 3.83 4.79 -8.13
C ARG A 126 3.50 6.28 -8.27
N ILE A 127 2.59 6.75 -7.42
CA ILE A 127 2.41 8.19 -7.19
C ILE A 127 3.51 8.64 -6.24
N HIS A 128 4.36 9.54 -6.73
CA HIS A 128 5.44 10.10 -5.94
C HIS A 128 4.90 11.12 -4.93
N GLY A 129 5.39 11.05 -3.69
CA GLY A 129 4.98 11.94 -2.62
C GLY A 129 5.27 11.36 -1.25
N VAL A 130 4.78 12.05 -0.23
CA VAL A 130 4.84 11.61 1.18
C VAL A 130 3.43 11.21 1.59
N GLY A 131 3.29 10.01 2.18
CA GLY A 131 2.01 9.55 2.71
C GLY A 131 1.47 10.52 3.78
N CYS A 132 0.17 10.76 3.80
CA CYS A 132 -0.45 11.76 4.67
C CYS A 132 -0.16 11.52 6.16
N ALA A 133 -0.16 10.25 6.61
CA ALA A 133 0.21 9.87 7.96
C ALA A 133 1.66 10.26 8.30
N LEU A 134 2.59 9.97 7.39
CA LEU A 134 4.00 10.31 7.54
C LEU A 134 4.21 11.84 7.55
N PHE A 135 3.50 12.58 6.69
CA PHE A 135 3.52 14.03 6.68
C PHE A 135 3.09 14.64 8.02
N PHE A 136 2.00 14.14 8.61
CA PHE A 136 1.54 14.64 9.91
C PHE A 136 2.46 14.25 11.06
N ALA A 137 3.01 13.04 11.03
CA ALA A 137 3.92 12.56 12.06
C ALA A 137 5.28 13.27 12.00
N ALA A 138 5.72 13.68 10.80
CA ALA A 138 6.94 14.47 10.60
C ALA A 138 6.78 15.97 10.97
N SER A 139 5.57 16.43 11.30
CA SER A 139 5.29 17.83 11.66
C SER A 139 6.29 18.38 12.67
N PRO A 140 7.01 19.49 12.38
CA PRO A 140 7.89 20.16 13.33
C PRO A 140 7.14 20.82 14.49
N TYR A 141 5.84 21.02 14.36
CA TYR A 141 5.03 21.74 15.32
C TYR A 141 4.19 20.79 16.20
N PRO A 142 4.11 21.05 17.52
CA PRO A 142 3.23 20.32 18.44
C PRO A 142 1.74 20.52 18.11
N PRO A 143 0.86 19.62 18.58
CA PRO A 143 -0.53 19.54 18.13
C PRO A 143 -1.37 20.82 18.22
N ASN A 144 -1.10 21.67 19.21
CA ASN A 144 -1.93 22.84 19.55
C ASN A 144 -1.32 24.18 19.10
N GLU A 145 -0.25 24.16 18.30
CA GLU A 145 0.38 25.41 17.83
C GLU A 145 -0.30 25.94 16.57
N LEU A 146 -0.50 27.26 16.48
CA LEU A 146 -1.09 27.92 15.31
C LEU A 146 -0.33 27.58 14.02
N ARG A 147 1.00 27.46 14.10
CA ARG A 147 1.84 27.04 12.97
C ARG A 147 1.52 25.64 12.44
N ARG A 148 1.03 24.73 13.29
CA ARG A 148 0.53 23.43 12.84
C ARG A 148 -0.78 23.57 12.06
N HIS A 149 -1.65 24.48 12.47
CA HIS A 149 -2.88 24.78 11.73
C HIS A 149 -2.56 25.31 10.32
N GLU A 150 -1.69 26.32 10.22
CA GLU A 150 -1.24 26.90 8.95
C GLU A 150 -0.56 25.87 8.03
N PHE A 151 0.25 24.98 8.61
CA PHE A 151 0.88 23.86 7.91
C PHE A 151 -0.15 22.89 7.31
N ARG A 152 -1.22 22.59 8.05
CA ARG A 152 -2.33 21.74 7.58
C ARG A 152 -3.18 22.44 6.51
N GLU A 153 -3.47 23.73 6.67
CA GLU A 153 -4.23 24.49 5.68
C GLU A 153 -3.53 24.53 4.32
N THR A 154 -2.20 24.70 4.33
CA THR A 154 -1.39 24.68 3.09
C THR A 154 -1.54 23.35 2.35
N LEU A 155 -1.43 22.22 3.08
CA LEU A 155 -1.64 20.89 2.51
C LEU A 155 -3.04 20.74 1.87
N ILE A 156 -4.09 21.13 2.59
CA ILE A 156 -5.47 21.01 2.09
C ILE A 156 -5.71 21.89 0.87
N ARG A 157 -5.15 23.11 0.87
CA ARG A 157 -5.25 24.03 -0.27
C ARG A 157 -4.59 23.47 -1.53
N ASP A 158 -3.47 22.77 -1.39
CA ASP A 158 -2.79 22.16 -2.54
C ASP A 158 -3.48 20.88 -3.04
N LEU A 159 -4.17 20.15 -2.16
CA LEU A 159 -4.99 18.99 -2.55
C LEU A 159 -6.29 19.38 -3.28
N ALA A 160 -6.84 20.57 -3.00
CA ALA A 160 -8.13 21.03 -3.51
C ALA A 160 -8.07 21.74 -4.88
N ARG A 161 -6.94 21.70 -5.58
CA ARG A 161 -6.75 22.31 -6.92
C ARG A 161 -7.15 21.35 -8.04
#